data_AF-A0A2M8NV06-F1
#
_entry.id   AF-A0A2M8NV06-F1
#
_cell.length_a   1.000
_cell.length_b   1.000
_cell.length_c   1.000
_cell.angle_alpha   90.00
_cell.angle_beta   90.00
_cell.angle_gamma   90.00
#
_symmetry.space_group_name_H-M   'P 1'
#
loop_
_entity.id
_entity.type
_entity.pdbx_description
1 polymer ?
#
loop_
_entity_poly.entity_id
_entity_poly.type
_entity_poly.pdbx_seq_one_letter_code
_entity_poly.pdbx_strand_id
1 'polypeptide(L)'
;MTTSTILHENRLTVNDVVSLDKSLPLWARRSNPIIRRQLGSHWRVFPPELRPILTWVAYYTAFLIISLTGADFIFIFFIPFALVSAVVFPAMLYLYIRTLGQVIADSAMAMVMEYSNDSLTLLRTTPFSTMEIILSKISGTVWRRMDDIQDITTYTRTMGGLVILGSYIVLFSPANYPQVAQVLSLPMLIASLVRVPLELVMVASIATLLGAYTKSRNSTIVATTIFTFFYFLLLTLLRFLGWHWTVQWVIDALVPVLLPIGIIAGALKLTEKAIEAD
;
A
#
# COMPACT_ATOMS: atom_id res chain seq x y z
N MET A 1 -6.13 38.33 36.89
CA MET A 1 -6.93 37.19 36.38
C MET A 1 -6.32 36.74 35.07
N THR A 2 -5.51 35.69 35.12
CA THR A 2 -4.86 35.08 33.96
C THR A 2 -5.69 33.88 33.52
N THR A 3 -6.41 34.02 32.41
CA THR A 3 -7.11 32.92 31.72
C THR A 3 -6.06 31.97 31.15
N SER A 4 -5.83 30.86 31.85
CA SER A 4 -5.06 29.73 31.32
C SER A 4 -5.84 29.12 30.15
N THR A 5 -5.36 29.37 28.94
CA THR A 5 -5.74 28.62 27.74
C THR A 5 -5.32 27.17 27.94
N ILE A 6 -6.28 26.33 28.32
CA ILE A 6 -6.12 24.88 28.37
C ILE A 6 -5.92 24.44 26.92
N LEU A 7 -4.67 24.13 26.57
CA LEU A 7 -4.34 23.42 25.34
C LEU A 7 -5.04 22.07 25.41
N HIS A 8 -6.13 21.92 24.65
CA HIS A 8 -6.77 20.63 24.47
C HIS A 8 -5.74 19.67 23.86
N GLU A 9 -5.19 18.78 24.69
CA GLU A 9 -4.55 17.57 24.21
C GLU A 9 -5.57 16.87 23.31
N ASN A 10 -5.27 16.77 22.01
CA ASN A 10 -6.04 16.05 21.01
C ASN A 10 -6.02 14.54 21.32
N ARG A 11 -6.72 14.11 22.37
CA ARG A 11 -7.02 12.70 22.59
C ARG A 11 -8.26 12.37 21.78
N LEU A 12 -8.05 11.66 20.67
CA LEU A 12 -9.14 11.11 19.86
C LEU A 12 -10.03 10.23 20.74
N THR A 13 -11.28 10.64 20.92
CA THR A 13 -12.29 9.85 21.64
C THR A 13 -12.89 8.79 20.71
N VAL A 14 -13.59 7.79 21.25
CA VAL A 14 -14.30 6.76 20.46
C VAL A 14 -15.26 7.40 19.44
N ASN A 15 -15.82 8.57 19.74
CA ASN A 15 -16.71 9.32 18.84
C ASN A 15 -15.96 9.91 17.63
N ASP A 16 -14.68 10.27 17.79
CA ASP A 16 -13.87 10.85 16.70
C ASP A 16 -13.47 9.77 15.68
N VAL A 17 -13.25 8.53 16.13
CA VAL A 17 -12.98 7.37 15.25
C VAL A 17 -14.16 7.10 14.33
N VAL A 18 -15.40 7.20 14.85
CA VAL A 18 -16.62 7.04 14.05
C VAL A 18 -16.74 8.15 13.00
N SER A 19 -16.21 9.35 13.28
CA SER A 19 -16.27 10.48 12.34
C SER A 19 -15.36 10.30 11.11
N LEU A 20 -14.17 9.70 11.30
CA LEU A 20 -13.19 9.46 10.23
C LEU A 20 -13.70 8.48 9.18
N ASP A 21 -14.47 7.48 9.59
CA ASP A 21 -15.00 6.45 8.68
C ASP A 21 -16.22 6.93 7.88
N LYS A 22 -16.82 8.09 8.20
CA LYS A 22 -18.07 8.56 7.54
C LYS A 22 -17.89 8.86 6.05
N SER A 23 -16.70 9.29 5.64
CA SER A 23 -16.39 9.60 4.24
C SER A 23 -16.14 8.35 3.40
N LEU A 24 -15.85 7.21 4.03
CA LEU A 24 -15.59 5.96 3.33
C LEU A 24 -16.90 5.32 2.86
N PRO A 25 -16.88 4.53 1.77
CA PRO A 25 -18.04 3.73 1.36
C PRO A 25 -18.36 2.65 2.40
N LEU A 26 -19.62 2.19 2.48
CA LEU A 26 -20.09 1.26 3.51
C LEU A 26 -19.26 -0.03 3.61
N TRP A 27 -18.79 -0.56 2.48
CA TRP A 27 -17.94 -1.76 2.43
C TRP A 27 -16.54 -1.55 3.01
N ALA A 28 -16.09 -0.30 3.22
CA ALA A 28 -14.76 0.01 3.75
C ALA A 28 -14.79 0.47 5.22
N ARG A 29 -15.97 0.77 5.79
CA ARG A 29 -16.11 1.30 7.16
C ARG A 29 -15.89 0.23 8.21
N ARG A 30 -15.19 0.55 9.31
CA ARG A 30 -15.04 -0.40 10.43
C ARG A 30 -16.35 -0.67 11.17
N SER A 31 -17.33 0.21 11.01
CA SER A 31 -18.69 0.00 11.51
C SER A 31 -19.45 -1.09 10.74
N ASN A 32 -18.99 -1.51 9.56
CA ASN A 32 -19.58 -2.61 8.81
C ASN A 32 -19.45 -3.92 9.62
N PRO A 33 -20.55 -4.68 9.83
CA PRO A 33 -20.52 -5.89 10.64
C PRO A 33 -19.54 -6.96 10.10
N ILE A 34 -19.36 -7.05 8.78
CA ILE A 34 -18.44 -8.00 8.14
C ILE A 34 -16.98 -7.64 8.50
N ILE A 35 -16.61 -6.36 8.37
CA ILE A 35 -15.28 -5.86 8.75
C ILE A 35 -15.07 -6.02 10.26
N ARG A 36 -16.05 -5.63 11.07
CA ARG A 36 -15.94 -5.71 12.54
C ARG A 36 -15.68 -7.13 13.02
N ARG A 37 -16.32 -8.13 12.39
CA ARG A 37 -16.07 -9.55 12.65
C ARG A 37 -14.62 -9.95 12.34
N GLN A 38 -14.04 -9.44 11.26
CA GLN A 38 -12.65 -9.74 10.88
C GLN A 38 -11.61 -9.02 11.75
N LEU A 39 -11.89 -7.78 12.15
CA LEU A 39 -10.96 -7.00 12.97
C LEU A 39 -10.77 -7.60 14.36
N GLY A 40 -11.86 -8.07 14.98
CA GLY A 40 -11.82 -8.62 16.34
C GLY A 40 -11.18 -7.64 17.32
N SER A 41 -10.03 -8.02 17.91
CA SER A 41 -9.25 -7.16 18.81
C SER A 41 -8.54 -5.99 18.12
N HIS A 42 -8.32 -6.04 16.80
CA HIS A 42 -7.57 -5.04 16.02
C HIS A 42 -8.46 -3.87 15.55
N TRP A 43 -9.54 -3.55 16.26
CA TRP A 43 -10.46 -2.50 15.83
C TRP A 43 -9.92 -1.08 16.02
N ARG A 44 -8.89 -0.91 16.87
CA ARG A 44 -8.27 0.37 17.23
C ARG A 44 -7.09 0.79 16.32
N VAL A 45 -7.09 0.32 15.09
CA VAL A 45 -6.11 0.69 14.07
C VAL A 45 -6.46 2.03 13.43
N PHE A 46 -5.47 2.85 13.09
CA PHE A 46 -5.69 4.17 12.49
C PHE A 46 -5.13 4.21 11.06
N PRO A 47 -5.83 4.83 10.09
CA PRO A 47 -5.27 5.02 8.76
C PRO A 47 -4.03 5.94 8.83
N PRO A 48 -3.05 5.77 7.92
CA PRO A 48 -1.91 6.66 7.83
C PRO A 48 -2.37 8.11 7.68
N GLU A 49 -1.80 9.00 8.48
CA GLU A 49 -2.12 10.41 8.41
C GLU A 49 -1.69 11.00 7.07
N LEU A 50 -2.64 11.55 6.31
CA LEU A 50 -2.37 12.17 5.02
C LEU A 50 -1.56 13.46 5.15
N ARG A 51 -1.78 14.25 6.21
CA ARG A 51 -1.14 15.56 6.40
C ARG A 51 0.40 15.45 6.47
N PRO A 52 1.00 14.57 7.29
CA PRO A 52 2.46 14.40 7.27
C PRO A 52 2.98 13.85 5.94
N ILE A 53 2.22 12.98 5.23
CA ILE A 53 2.62 12.50 3.90
C ILE A 53 2.73 13.67 2.92
N LEU A 54 1.68 14.49 2.80
CA LEU A 54 1.66 15.65 1.91
C LEU A 54 2.73 16.68 2.27
N THR A 55 2.95 16.90 3.58
CA THR A 55 3.99 17.82 4.07
C THR A 55 5.38 17.35 3.66
N TRP A 56 5.68 16.05 3.83
CA TRP A 56 6.95 15.48 3.41
C TRP A 56 7.16 15.52 1.90
N VAL A 57 6.11 15.21 1.12
CA VAL A 57 6.16 15.35 -0.35
C VAL A 57 6.46 16.79 -0.73
N ALA A 58 5.80 17.78 -0.10
CA ALA A 58 6.06 19.19 -0.37
C ALA A 58 7.50 19.62 -0.02
N TYR A 59 8.05 19.17 1.12
CA TYR A 59 9.45 19.41 1.46
C TYR A 59 10.41 18.78 0.44
N TYR A 60 10.13 17.57 0.00
CA TYR A 60 10.93 16.90 -1.02
C TYR A 60 10.83 17.61 -2.37
N THR A 61 9.65 18.05 -2.78
CA THR A 61 9.47 18.86 -4.00
C THR A 61 10.24 20.18 -3.90
N ALA A 62 10.15 20.89 -2.79
CA ALA A 62 10.91 22.13 -2.58
C ALA A 62 12.42 21.88 -2.64
N PHE A 63 12.90 20.81 -1.98
CA PHE A 63 14.29 20.38 -2.05
C PHE A 63 14.74 20.14 -3.51
N LEU A 64 13.93 19.40 -4.30
CA LEU A 64 14.23 19.14 -5.70
C LEU A 64 14.25 20.42 -6.53
N ILE A 65 13.29 21.33 -6.35
CA ILE A 65 13.25 22.61 -7.06
C ILE A 65 14.50 23.44 -6.78
N ILE A 66 14.94 23.53 -5.53
CA ILE A 66 16.18 24.23 -5.18
C ILE A 66 17.39 23.51 -5.80
N SER A 67 17.40 22.18 -5.82
CA SER A 67 18.49 21.43 -6.47
C SER A 67 18.59 21.68 -7.98
N LEU A 68 17.49 22.05 -8.64
CA LEU A 68 17.50 22.42 -10.06
C LEU A 68 18.17 23.77 -10.34
N THR A 69 18.34 24.64 -9.34
CA THR A 69 18.97 25.96 -9.53
C THR A 69 20.50 25.89 -9.62
N GLY A 70 21.09 24.69 -9.73
CA GLY A 70 22.56 24.49 -9.79
C GLY A 70 23.25 24.55 -8.42
N ALA A 71 22.48 24.40 -7.34
CA ALA A 71 22.99 24.39 -5.98
C ALA A 71 23.57 23.00 -5.62
N ASP A 72 24.69 22.62 -6.25
CA ASP A 72 25.30 21.30 -6.09
C ASP A 72 25.69 20.97 -4.65
N PHE A 73 25.94 22.00 -3.82
CA PHE A 73 26.22 21.84 -2.40
C PHE A 73 25.10 21.12 -1.64
N ILE A 74 23.87 21.13 -2.15
CA ILE A 74 22.72 20.44 -1.55
C ILE A 74 22.92 18.92 -1.55
N PHE A 75 23.63 18.37 -2.53
CA PHE A 75 23.94 16.94 -2.59
C PHE A 75 24.89 16.50 -1.47
N ILE A 76 25.67 17.41 -0.90
CA ILE A 76 26.53 17.10 0.26
C ILE A 76 25.68 16.68 1.46
N PHE A 77 24.53 17.34 1.67
CA PHE A 77 23.59 16.97 2.72
C PHE A 77 22.81 15.70 2.39
N PHE A 78 22.60 15.42 1.11
CA PHE A 78 21.85 14.24 0.66
C PHE A 78 22.58 12.92 0.93
N ILE A 79 23.88 12.85 0.65
CA ILE A 79 24.70 11.63 0.78
C ILE A 79 24.56 10.95 2.14
N PRO A 80 24.72 11.63 3.30
CA PRO A 80 24.59 10.97 4.60
C PRO A 80 23.18 10.39 4.82
N PHE A 81 22.12 11.08 4.38
CA PHE A 81 20.77 10.54 4.52
C PHE A 81 20.51 9.36 3.57
N ALA A 82 21.07 9.36 2.37
CA ALA A 82 20.99 8.23 1.46
C ALA A 82 21.69 6.99 2.04
N LEU A 83 22.86 7.16 2.69
CA LEU A 83 23.56 6.09 3.37
C LEU A 83 22.75 5.52 4.54
N VAL A 84 22.19 6.38 5.41
CA VAL A 84 21.30 5.93 6.49
C VAL A 84 20.09 5.18 5.94
N SER A 85 19.51 5.68 4.85
CA SER A 85 18.36 5.03 4.19
C SER A 85 18.72 3.64 3.69
N ALA A 86 19.89 3.46 3.09
CA ALA A 86 20.38 2.18 2.60
C ALA A 86 20.61 1.16 3.73
N VAL A 87 21.04 1.61 4.91
CA VAL A 87 21.21 0.75 6.10
C VAL A 87 19.86 0.29 6.67
N VAL A 88 18.86 1.16 6.67
CA VAL A 88 17.51 0.85 7.20
C VAL A 88 16.67 0.05 6.20
N PHE A 89 16.97 0.14 4.91
CA PHE A 89 16.21 -0.47 3.82
C PHE A 89 15.96 -1.99 4.00
N PRO A 90 16.93 -2.84 4.37
CA PRO A 90 16.68 -4.28 4.55
C PRO A 90 15.66 -4.59 5.64
N ALA A 91 15.67 -3.84 6.76
CA ALA A 91 14.71 -4.02 7.84
C ALA A 91 13.29 -3.66 7.38
N MET A 92 13.16 -2.59 6.61
CA MET A 92 11.87 -2.17 6.05
C MET A 92 11.37 -3.09 4.95
N LEU A 93 12.27 -3.63 4.12
CA LEU A 93 11.94 -4.65 3.14
C LEU A 93 11.42 -5.93 3.83
N TYR A 94 12.07 -6.35 4.91
CA TYR A 94 11.59 -7.47 5.73
C TYR A 94 10.20 -7.21 6.30
N LEU A 95 9.96 -6.03 6.87
CA LEU A 95 8.65 -5.64 7.40
C LEU A 95 7.60 -5.66 6.27
N TYR A 96 7.92 -5.11 5.09
CA TYR A 96 7.04 -5.13 3.93
C TYR A 96 6.64 -6.55 3.49
N ILE A 97 7.63 -7.44 3.33
CA ILE A 97 7.40 -8.85 2.97
C ILE A 97 6.56 -9.56 4.03
N ARG A 98 6.84 -9.32 5.32
CA ARG A 98 6.08 -9.87 6.44
C ARG A 98 4.62 -9.41 6.39
N THR A 99 4.36 -8.12 6.17
CA THR A 99 3.01 -7.57 6.06
C THR A 99 2.25 -8.18 4.90
N LEU A 100 2.88 -8.31 3.72
CA LEU A 100 2.28 -9.00 2.58
C LEU A 100 1.91 -10.45 2.92
N GLY A 101 2.83 -11.21 3.51
CA GLY A 101 2.56 -12.59 3.92
C GLY A 101 1.40 -12.72 4.92
N GLN A 102 1.30 -11.77 5.84
CA GLN A 102 0.18 -11.71 6.79
C GLN A 102 -1.15 -11.35 6.12
N VAL A 103 -1.16 -10.41 5.16
CA VAL A 103 -2.36 -10.10 4.36
C VAL A 103 -2.81 -11.33 3.56
N ILE A 104 -1.88 -12.07 2.94
CA ILE A 104 -2.19 -13.32 2.24
C ILE A 104 -2.87 -14.30 3.19
N ALA A 105 -2.27 -14.55 4.35
CA ALA A 105 -2.79 -15.52 5.32
C ALA A 105 -4.16 -15.14 5.87
N ASP A 106 -4.34 -13.86 6.26
CA ASP A 106 -5.60 -13.37 6.81
C ASP A 106 -6.72 -13.37 5.76
N SER A 107 -6.41 -12.97 4.52
CA SER A 107 -7.41 -12.91 3.44
C SER A 107 -7.79 -14.29 2.92
N ALA A 108 -6.82 -15.20 2.79
CA ALA A 108 -7.09 -16.61 2.45
C ALA A 108 -7.99 -17.27 3.51
N MET A 109 -7.64 -17.12 4.79
CA MET A 109 -8.42 -17.66 5.90
C MET A 109 -9.83 -17.04 5.93
N ALA A 110 -9.94 -15.73 5.72
CA ALA A 110 -11.21 -15.03 5.75
C ALA A 110 -12.21 -15.47 4.68
N MET A 111 -11.74 -15.97 3.52
CA MET A 111 -12.61 -16.50 2.45
C MET A 111 -12.87 -18.00 2.63
N VAL A 112 -11.82 -18.79 2.90
CA VAL A 112 -11.95 -20.25 3.07
C VAL A 112 -12.88 -20.60 4.21
N MET A 113 -12.85 -19.86 5.32
CA MET A 113 -13.78 -20.08 6.44
C MET A 113 -15.24 -19.81 6.09
N GLU A 114 -15.53 -18.93 5.12
CA GLU A 114 -16.92 -18.69 4.72
C GLU A 114 -17.51 -19.87 3.94
N TYR A 115 -16.65 -20.55 3.18
CA TYR A 115 -17.02 -21.78 2.49
C TYR A 115 -17.05 -22.98 3.44
N SER A 116 -16.07 -23.13 4.32
CA SER A 116 -16.02 -24.30 5.22
C SER A 116 -17.17 -24.34 6.22
N ASN A 117 -17.73 -23.18 6.57
CA ASN A 117 -18.78 -23.02 7.56
C ASN A 117 -20.15 -22.68 6.95
N ASP A 118 -20.29 -22.71 5.62
CA ASP A 118 -21.49 -22.28 4.89
C ASP A 118 -22.01 -20.88 5.24
N SER A 119 -21.17 -20.03 5.82
CA SER A 119 -21.57 -18.69 6.23
C SER A 119 -21.66 -17.73 5.06
N LEU A 120 -21.09 -18.07 3.90
CA LEU A 120 -21.26 -17.28 2.67
C LEU A 120 -22.73 -17.25 2.22
N THR A 121 -23.43 -18.39 2.28
CA THR A 121 -24.86 -18.48 1.94
C THR A 121 -25.69 -17.59 2.88
N LEU A 122 -25.36 -17.57 4.16
CA LEU A 122 -26.00 -16.68 5.14
C LEU A 122 -25.67 -15.21 4.89
N LEU A 123 -24.46 -14.87 4.46
CA LEU A 123 -24.12 -13.49 4.11
C LEU A 123 -24.90 -13.02 2.87
N ARG A 124 -25.14 -13.90 1.90
CA ARG A 124 -25.91 -13.58 0.68
C ARG A 124 -27.41 -13.32 0.92
N THR A 125 -27.95 -13.68 2.09
CA THR A 125 -29.34 -13.32 2.46
C THR A 125 -29.45 -11.95 3.12
N THR A 126 -28.32 -11.33 3.46
CA THR A 126 -28.27 -9.95 3.97
C THR A 126 -28.47 -8.94 2.82
N PRO A 127 -28.81 -7.67 3.10
CA PRO A 127 -29.03 -6.67 2.04
C PRO A 127 -27.74 -6.21 1.32
N PHE A 128 -26.58 -6.82 1.61
CA PHE A 128 -25.33 -6.48 0.95
C PHE A 128 -25.17 -7.23 -0.37
N SER A 129 -24.71 -6.55 -1.40
CA SER A 129 -24.35 -7.19 -2.67
C SER A 129 -23.13 -8.11 -2.51
N THR A 130 -22.99 -9.12 -3.38
CA THR A 130 -21.83 -10.03 -3.40
C THR A 130 -20.52 -9.25 -3.46
N MET A 131 -20.44 -8.23 -4.33
CA MET A 131 -19.28 -7.35 -4.44
C MET A 131 -18.98 -6.60 -3.13
N GLU A 132 -19.99 -6.07 -2.44
CA GLU A 132 -19.79 -5.42 -1.14
C GLU A 132 -19.29 -6.39 -0.07
N ILE A 133 -19.75 -7.64 -0.08
CA ILE A 133 -19.25 -8.68 0.83
C ILE A 133 -17.76 -8.94 0.56
N ILE A 134 -17.38 -9.15 -0.71
CA ILE A 134 -15.98 -9.38 -1.12
C ILE A 134 -15.10 -8.18 -0.73
N LEU A 135 -15.52 -6.97 -1.07
CA LEU A 135 -14.80 -5.74 -0.76
C LEU A 135 -14.67 -5.51 0.76
N SER A 136 -15.70 -5.84 1.53
CA SER A 136 -15.65 -5.79 3.00
C SER A 136 -14.64 -6.76 3.56
N LYS A 137 -14.54 -7.97 2.98
CA LYS A 137 -13.57 -8.99 3.38
C LYS A 137 -12.12 -8.56 3.12
N ILE A 138 -11.87 -7.97 1.96
CA ILE A 138 -10.55 -7.43 1.59
C ILE A 138 -10.21 -6.20 2.44
N SER A 139 -11.18 -5.32 2.68
CA SER A 139 -10.97 -4.13 3.48
C SER A 139 -10.64 -4.49 4.93
N GLY A 140 -11.34 -5.46 5.52
CA GLY A 140 -11.06 -5.87 6.90
C GLY A 140 -9.68 -6.50 7.08
N THR A 141 -9.15 -7.19 6.06
CA THR A 141 -7.78 -7.75 6.11
C THR A 141 -6.72 -6.66 5.99
N VAL A 142 -6.93 -5.67 5.12
CA VAL A 142 -6.06 -4.49 4.99
C VAL A 142 -6.10 -3.63 6.25
N TRP A 143 -7.28 -3.38 6.82
CA TRP A 143 -7.43 -2.64 8.07
C TRP A 143 -6.64 -3.27 9.22
N ARG A 144 -6.66 -4.60 9.33
CA ARG A 144 -5.92 -5.32 10.37
C ARG A 144 -4.41 -5.08 10.32
N ARG A 145 -3.88 -4.62 9.18
CA ARG A 145 -2.46 -4.33 8.95
C ARG A 145 -2.16 -2.83 8.85
N MET A 146 -3.08 -1.97 9.27
CA MET A 146 -2.91 -0.53 9.09
C MET A 146 -1.72 0.05 9.86
N ASP A 147 -1.40 -0.50 11.04
CA ASP A 147 -0.21 -0.07 11.80
C ASP A 147 1.07 -0.39 11.03
N ASP A 148 1.18 -1.61 10.48
CA ASP A 148 2.32 -2.00 9.64
C ASP A 148 2.39 -1.12 8.37
N ILE A 149 1.24 -0.82 7.75
CA ILE A 149 1.15 0.08 6.59
C ILE A 149 1.62 1.48 6.94
N GLN A 150 1.27 1.98 8.12
CA GLN A 150 1.71 3.28 8.61
C GLN A 150 3.24 3.32 8.76
N ASP A 151 3.86 2.27 9.28
CA ASP A 151 5.31 2.17 9.40
C ASP A 151 6.00 2.15 8.03
N ILE A 152 5.51 1.31 7.10
CA ILE A 152 6.03 1.23 5.72
C ILE A 152 5.88 2.58 5.01
N THR A 153 4.71 3.22 5.13
CA THR A 153 4.43 4.51 4.50
C THR A 153 5.27 5.62 5.11
N THR A 154 5.49 5.58 6.42
CA THR A 154 6.35 6.53 7.12
C THR A 154 7.79 6.42 6.65
N TYR A 155 8.32 5.21 6.51
CA TYR A 155 9.65 5.03 5.94
C TYR A 155 9.70 5.49 4.47
N THR A 156 8.71 5.11 3.66
CA THR A 156 8.66 5.45 2.23
C THR A 156 8.63 6.96 2.02
N ARG A 157 7.89 7.73 2.83
CA ARG A 157 7.85 9.19 2.72
C ARG A 157 9.12 9.88 3.22
N THR A 158 9.79 9.36 4.25
CA THR A 158 10.97 10.03 4.83
C THR A 158 12.27 9.64 4.14
N MET A 159 12.44 8.36 3.82
CA MET A 159 13.68 7.80 3.28
C MET A 159 13.56 7.36 1.82
N GLY A 160 12.34 7.01 1.37
CA GLY A 160 12.13 6.48 0.02
C GLY A 160 12.57 7.46 -1.08
N GLY A 161 12.27 8.75 -0.93
CA GLY A 161 12.70 9.78 -1.89
C GLY A 161 14.23 9.87 -2.01
N LEU A 162 14.96 9.58 -0.94
CA LEU A 162 16.42 9.60 -0.95
C LEU A 162 17.00 8.38 -1.65
N VAL A 163 16.48 7.19 -1.36
CA VAL A 163 16.90 5.97 -2.05
C VAL A 163 16.61 6.07 -3.56
N ILE A 164 15.44 6.61 -3.91
CA ILE A 164 15.04 6.82 -5.30
C ILE A 164 15.97 7.81 -6.01
N LEU A 165 16.24 8.98 -5.43
CA LEU A 165 17.12 9.95 -6.07
C LEU A 165 18.54 9.38 -6.23
N GLY A 166 19.04 8.66 -5.23
CA GLY A 166 20.36 8.03 -5.28
C GLY A 166 20.46 6.99 -6.40
N SER A 167 19.44 6.13 -6.55
CA SER A 167 19.42 5.13 -7.62
C SER A 167 19.34 5.78 -9.01
N TYR A 168 18.57 6.87 -9.15
CA TYR A 168 18.45 7.61 -10.40
C TYR A 168 19.70 8.40 -10.76
N ILE A 169 20.47 8.92 -9.79
CA ILE A 169 21.77 9.54 -10.04
C ILE A 169 22.77 8.52 -10.59
N VAL A 170 22.76 7.29 -10.08
CA VAL A 170 23.62 6.21 -10.57
C VAL A 170 23.20 5.77 -11.98
N LEU A 171 21.89 5.64 -12.22
CA LEU A 171 21.35 5.21 -13.52
C LEU A 171 21.49 6.29 -14.61
N PHE A 172 21.25 7.54 -14.25
CA PHE A 172 21.32 8.70 -15.14
C PHE A 172 22.32 9.71 -14.59
N SER A 173 23.61 9.45 -14.86
CA SER A 173 24.70 10.31 -14.40
C SER A 173 24.47 11.78 -14.79
N PRO A 174 24.61 12.73 -13.84
CA PRO A 174 24.42 14.16 -14.11
C PRO A 174 25.31 14.72 -15.22
N ALA A 175 26.45 14.08 -15.51
CA ALA A 175 27.35 14.47 -16.60
C ALA A 175 26.72 14.31 -17.99
N ASN A 176 25.86 13.29 -18.17
CA ASN A 176 25.21 13.00 -19.45
C ASN A 176 23.76 13.52 -19.47
N TYR A 177 23.09 13.48 -18.32
CA TYR A 177 21.68 13.78 -18.16
C TYR A 177 21.48 14.75 -16.99
N PRO A 178 21.83 16.04 -17.16
CA PRO A 178 21.65 17.02 -16.11
C PRO A 178 20.17 17.07 -15.72
N GLN A 179 19.89 17.14 -14.42
CA GLN A 179 18.55 17.33 -13.85
C GLN A 179 17.56 16.17 -14.04
N VAL A 180 17.85 15.17 -14.88
CA VAL A 180 16.91 14.06 -15.16
C VAL A 180 16.61 13.25 -13.90
N ALA A 181 17.60 12.94 -13.08
CA ALA A 181 17.40 12.20 -11.84
C ALA A 181 16.45 12.92 -10.87
N GLN A 182 16.58 14.24 -10.76
CA GLN A 182 15.76 15.11 -9.92
C GLN A 182 14.31 15.17 -10.42
N VAL A 183 14.12 15.31 -11.74
CA VAL A 183 12.78 15.37 -12.35
C VAL A 183 12.06 14.05 -12.20
N LEU A 184 12.76 12.92 -12.36
CA LEU A 184 12.15 11.59 -12.31
C LEU A 184 11.92 11.08 -10.87
N SER A 185 12.66 11.57 -9.88
CA SER A 185 12.53 11.08 -8.50
C SER A 185 11.19 11.47 -7.84
N LEU A 186 10.62 12.63 -8.19
CA LEU A 186 9.32 13.07 -7.65
C LEU A 186 8.14 12.18 -8.07
N PRO A 187 7.86 11.95 -9.37
CA PRO A 187 6.79 11.05 -9.78
C PRO A 187 7.03 9.62 -9.26
N MET A 188 8.29 9.20 -9.10
CA MET A 188 8.63 7.92 -8.51
C MET A 188 8.26 7.82 -7.03
N LEU A 189 8.51 8.87 -6.25
CA LEU A 189 8.12 8.93 -4.85
C LEU A 189 6.61 8.86 -4.70
N ILE A 190 5.88 9.64 -5.51
CA ILE A 190 4.41 9.63 -5.52
C ILE A 190 3.89 8.25 -5.89
N ALA A 191 4.42 7.64 -6.96
CA ALA A 191 4.05 6.29 -7.37
C ALA A 191 4.33 5.27 -6.25
N SER A 192 5.46 5.37 -5.56
CA SER A 192 5.82 4.48 -4.45
C SER A 192 4.86 4.61 -3.26
N LEU A 193 4.46 5.84 -2.90
CA LEU A 193 3.48 6.08 -1.83
C LEU A 193 2.09 5.53 -2.15
N VAL A 194 1.65 5.64 -3.41
CA VAL A 194 0.36 5.09 -3.87
C VAL A 194 0.41 3.57 -3.99
N ARG A 195 1.53 3.04 -4.48
CA ARG A 195 1.73 1.62 -4.74
C ARG A 195 1.66 0.77 -3.47
N VAL A 196 2.25 1.21 -2.35
CA VAL A 196 2.28 0.43 -1.08
C VAL A 196 0.88 -0.07 -0.65
N PRO A 197 -0.13 0.80 -0.45
CA PRO A 197 -1.47 0.33 -0.09
C PRO A 197 -2.13 -0.45 -1.23
N LEU A 198 -1.84 -0.11 -2.48
CA LEU A 198 -2.44 -0.74 -3.66
C LEU A 198 -1.98 -2.19 -3.84
N GLU A 199 -0.70 -2.48 -3.60
CA GLU A 199 -0.14 -3.85 -3.63
C GLU A 199 -0.75 -4.73 -2.53
N LEU A 200 -1.01 -4.17 -1.34
CA LEU A 200 -1.68 -4.91 -0.26
C LEU A 200 -3.13 -5.26 -0.61
N VAL A 201 -3.87 -4.32 -1.19
CA VAL A 201 -5.23 -4.58 -1.69
C VAL A 201 -5.21 -5.62 -2.83
N MET A 202 -4.24 -5.53 -3.73
CA MET A 202 -4.06 -6.52 -4.81
C MET A 202 -3.84 -7.92 -4.24
N VAL A 203 -2.89 -8.07 -3.32
CA VAL A 203 -2.55 -9.36 -2.72
C VAL A 203 -3.74 -9.93 -1.93
N ALA A 204 -4.46 -9.10 -1.18
CA ALA A 204 -5.71 -9.50 -0.52
C ALA A 204 -6.79 -9.96 -1.53
N SER A 205 -6.93 -9.26 -2.65
CA SER A 205 -7.89 -9.59 -3.69
C SER A 205 -7.58 -10.94 -4.35
N ILE A 206 -6.31 -11.19 -4.68
CA ILE A 206 -5.86 -12.48 -5.23
C ILE A 206 -6.05 -13.62 -4.22
N ALA A 207 -5.70 -13.39 -2.94
CA ALA A 207 -5.93 -14.38 -1.88
C ALA A 207 -7.40 -14.72 -1.71
N THR A 208 -8.29 -13.72 -1.81
CA THR A 208 -9.74 -13.91 -1.72
C THR A 208 -10.25 -14.71 -2.91
N LEU A 209 -9.81 -14.38 -4.13
CA LEU A 209 -10.11 -15.13 -5.36
C LEU A 209 -9.72 -16.60 -5.24
N LEU A 210 -8.45 -16.87 -4.92
CA LEU A 210 -7.93 -18.24 -4.82
C LEU A 210 -8.55 -19.00 -3.63
N GLY A 211 -8.94 -18.28 -2.58
CA GLY A 211 -9.71 -18.83 -1.46
C GLY A 211 -11.09 -19.31 -1.89
N ALA A 212 -11.74 -18.57 -2.78
CA ALA A 212 -13.04 -18.96 -3.33
C ALA A 212 -12.95 -20.21 -4.23
N TYR A 213 -11.91 -20.29 -5.07
CA TYR A 213 -11.74 -21.42 -5.97
C TYR A 213 -11.24 -22.69 -5.29
N THR A 214 -10.21 -22.59 -4.45
CA THR A 214 -9.53 -23.79 -3.93
C THR A 214 -10.17 -24.36 -2.68
N LYS A 215 -10.93 -23.54 -1.92
CA LYS A 215 -11.58 -23.91 -0.64
C LYS A 215 -10.61 -24.53 0.38
N SER A 216 -9.30 -24.30 0.21
CA SER A 216 -8.22 -24.85 1.02
C SER A 216 -7.28 -23.72 1.42
N ARG A 217 -7.08 -23.54 2.73
CA ARG A 217 -6.24 -22.47 3.29
C ARG A 217 -4.81 -22.57 2.79
N ASN A 218 -4.18 -23.74 2.91
CA ASN A 218 -2.78 -23.90 2.56
C ASN A 218 -2.54 -23.74 1.05
N SER A 219 -3.42 -24.32 0.23
CA SER A 219 -3.34 -24.18 -1.23
C SER A 219 -3.49 -22.70 -1.67
N THR A 220 -4.44 -21.97 -1.05
CA THR A 220 -4.64 -20.54 -1.31
C THR A 220 -3.41 -19.71 -0.96
N ILE A 221 -2.82 -19.94 0.22
CA ILE A 221 -1.64 -19.20 0.69
C ILE A 221 -0.45 -19.44 -0.25
N VAL A 222 -0.18 -20.69 -0.61
CA VAL A 222 0.93 -21.05 -1.51
C VAL A 222 0.72 -20.44 -2.89
N ALA A 223 -0.46 -20.60 -3.49
CA ALA A 223 -0.76 -20.08 -4.82
C ALA A 223 -0.68 -18.54 -4.87
N THR A 224 -1.20 -17.85 -3.85
CA THR A 224 -1.11 -16.39 -3.76
C THR A 224 0.33 -15.92 -3.60
N THR A 225 1.14 -16.63 -2.80
CA THR A 225 2.56 -16.31 -2.59
C THR A 225 3.32 -16.44 -3.91
N ILE A 226 3.10 -17.52 -4.67
CA ILE A 226 3.70 -17.73 -5.99
C ILE A 226 3.31 -16.60 -6.95
N PHE A 227 2.03 -16.26 -7.02
CA PHE A 227 1.56 -15.18 -7.90
C PHE A 227 2.19 -13.83 -7.52
N THR A 228 2.24 -13.53 -6.23
CA THR A 228 2.83 -12.30 -5.68
C THR A 228 4.33 -12.23 -5.98
N PHE A 229 5.05 -13.34 -5.83
CA PHE A 229 6.47 -13.45 -6.16
C PHE A 229 6.72 -13.15 -7.64
N PHE A 230 5.97 -13.79 -8.55
CA PHE A 230 6.12 -13.55 -9.99
C PHE A 230 5.74 -12.13 -10.41
N TYR A 231 4.73 -11.52 -9.76
CA TYR A 231 4.39 -10.12 -9.96
C TYR A 231 5.59 -9.19 -9.65
N PHE A 232 6.22 -9.35 -8.48
CA PHE A 232 7.38 -8.53 -8.10
C PHE A 232 8.61 -8.82 -8.98
N LEU A 233 8.82 -10.10 -9.33
CA LEU A 233 9.90 -10.50 -10.23
C LEU A 233 9.75 -9.84 -11.60
N LEU A 234 8.54 -9.85 -12.17
CA LEU A 234 8.27 -9.24 -13.47
C LEU A 234 8.56 -7.74 -13.46
N LEU A 235 8.07 -7.01 -12.43
CA LEU A 235 8.35 -5.58 -12.29
C LEU A 235 9.84 -5.29 -12.14
N THR A 236 10.55 -6.13 -11.39
CA THR A 236 11.99 -5.99 -11.17
C THR A 236 12.77 -6.24 -12.45
N LEU A 237 12.45 -7.29 -13.21
CA LEU A 237 13.08 -7.59 -14.49
C LEU A 237 12.83 -6.48 -15.51
N LEU A 238 11.61 -5.94 -15.56
CA LEU A 238 11.26 -4.86 -16.48
C LEU A 238 12.10 -3.60 -16.22
N ARG A 239 12.41 -3.30 -14.95
CA ARG A 239 13.26 -2.17 -14.55
C ARG A 239 14.72 -2.33 -14.99
N PHE A 240 15.24 -3.55 -15.09
CA PHE A 240 16.65 -3.82 -15.41
C PHE A 240 16.99 -3.86 -16.90
N LEU A 241 16.01 -3.70 -17.79
CA LEU A 241 16.23 -3.75 -19.25
C LEU A 241 16.94 -2.51 -19.83
N GLY A 242 17.28 -1.51 -19.01
CA GLY A 242 18.11 -0.38 -19.42
C GLY A 242 17.42 0.56 -20.42
N TRP A 243 16.16 0.89 -20.16
CA TRP A 243 15.38 1.73 -21.07
C TRP A 243 15.90 3.16 -21.14
N HIS A 244 15.60 3.84 -22.25
CA HIS A 244 15.77 5.29 -22.32
C HIS A 244 14.93 5.97 -21.22
N TRP A 245 15.41 7.10 -20.68
CA TRP A 245 14.81 7.75 -19.51
C TRP A 245 13.31 8.05 -19.69
N THR A 246 12.88 8.36 -20.92
CA THR A 246 11.47 8.62 -21.29
C THR A 246 10.56 7.40 -21.15
N VAL A 247 11.10 6.18 -21.25
CA VAL A 247 10.34 4.94 -21.08
C VAL A 247 10.53 4.42 -19.65
N GLN A 248 11.73 4.60 -19.09
CA GLN A 248 12.06 4.18 -17.73
C GLN A 248 11.09 4.75 -16.69
N TRP A 249 10.73 6.03 -16.77
CA TRP A 249 9.80 6.62 -15.80
C TRP A 249 8.39 6.02 -15.89
N VAL A 250 7.92 5.67 -17.09
CA VAL A 250 6.62 5.00 -17.28
C VAL A 250 6.67 3.62 -16.62
N ILE A 251 7.75 2.88 -16.86
CA ILE A 251 7.95 1.55 -16.31
C ILE A 251 8.08 1.57 -14.79
N ASP A 252 8.77 2.56 -14.24
CA ASP A 252 9.07 2.59 -12.82
C ASP A 252 7.93 3.24 -12.01
N ALA A 253 7.19 4.21 -12.56
CA ALA A 253 6.17 4.97 -11.85
C ALA A 253 4.75 4.50 -12.20
N LEU A 254 4.45 4.35 -13.49
CA LEU A 254 3.07 4.15 -13.96
C LEU A 254 2.70 2.67 -13.95
N VAL A 255 3.55 1.78 -14.44
CA VAL A 255 3.28 0.33 -14.47
C VAL A 255 3.00 -0.23 -13.06
N PRO A 256 3.78 0.07 -12.00
CA PRO A 256 3.54 -0.49 -10.68
C PRO A 256 2.29 0.06 -9.98
N VAL A 257 1.69 1.13 -10.52
CA VAL A 257 0.42 1.68 -10.04
C VAL A 257 -0.76 1.14 -10.85
N LEU A 258 -0.66 1.10 -12.17
CA LEU A 258 -1.76 0.64 -13.03
C LEU A 258 -1.92 -0.88 -13.01
N LEU A 259 -0.81 -1.63 -13.01
CA LEU A 259 -0.86 -3.08 -13.08
C LEU A 259 -1.65 -3.69 -11.91
N PRO A 260 -1.44 -3.29 -10.64
CA PRO A 260 -2.17 -3.89 -9.55
C PRO A 260 -3.64 -3.44 -9.53
N ILE A 261 -3.99 -2.25 -10.04
CA ILE A 261 -5.39 -1.85 -10.25
C ILE A 261 -6.09 -2.82 -11.21
N GLY A 262 -5.44 -3.14 -12.33
CA GLY A 262 -5.95 -4.12 -13.30
C GLY A 262 -6.13 -5.51 -12.67
N ILE A 263 -5.14 -5.96 -11.89
CA ILE A 263 -5.19 -7.24 -11.19
C ILE A 263 -6.31 -7.26 -10.13
N ILE A 264 -6.48 -6.19 -9.34
CA ILE A 264 -7.59 -6.05 -8.37
C ILE A 264 -8.94 -6.17 -9.09
N ALA A 265 -9.15 -5.38 -10.15
CA ALA A 265 -10.41 -5.39 -10.89
C ALA A 265 -10.73 -6.76 -11.49
N GLY A 266 -9.72 -7.44 -12.04
CA GLY A 266 -9.85 -8.80 -12.55
C GLY A 266 -10.18 -9.81 -11.45
N ALA A 267 -9.44 -9.77 -10.34
CA ALA A 267 -9.63 -10.66 -9.21
C ALA A 267 -11.02 -10.51 -8.57
N LEU A 268 -11.50 -9.28 -8.39
CA LEU A 268 -12.84 -9.01 -7.85
C LEU A 268 -13.95 -9.59 -8.74
N LYS A 269 -13.90 -9.32 -10.05
CA LYS A 269 -14.90 -9.84 -11.00
C LYS A 269 -14.90 -11.37 -11.08
N LEU A 270 -13.73 -11.99 -11.08
CA LEU A 270 -13.61 -13.44 -11.10
C LEU A 270 -14.08 -14.07 -9.78
N THR A 271 -13.85 -13.40 -8.65
CA THR A 271 -14.33 -13.85 -7.34
C THR A 271 -15.86 -13.81 -7.28
N GLU A 272 -16.47 -12.71 -7.72
CA GLU A 272 -17.93 -12.58 -7.80
C GLU A 272 -18.53 -13.69 -8.66
N LYS A 273 -17.99 -13.89 -9.87
CA LYS A 273 -18.44 -14.97 -10.76
C LYS A 273 -18.28 -16.36 -10.15
N ALA A 274 -17.20 -16.60 -9.41
CA ALA A 274 -16.97 -17.88 -8.73
C ALA A 274 -18.01 -18.13 -7.62
N ILE A 275 -18.37 -17.09 -6.86
CA ILE A 275 -19.39 -17.17 -5.80
C ILE A 275 -20.80 -17.35 -6.37
N GLU A 276 -21.10 -16.72 -7.51
CA GLU A 276 -22.41 -16.82 -8.15
C GLU A 276 -22.67 -18.16 -8.85
N ALA A 277 -21.60 -18.84 -9.28
CA ALA A 277 -21.68 -20.15 -9.91
C ALA A 277 -21.88 -21.30 -8.91
N ASP A 278 -21.57 -21.07 -7.63
CA ASP A 278 -21.81 -21.96 -6.49
C ASP A 278 -23.22 -21.72 -5.89
#